data_AF-B4UN01-F1
#
_entry.id   AF-B4UN01-F1
#
_cell.length_a   1.000
_cell.length_b   1.000
_cell.length_c   1.000
_cell.angle_alpha   90.00
_cell.angle_beta   90.00
_cell.angle_gamma   90.00
#
_symmetry.space_group_name_H-M   'P 1'
#
loop_
_entity.id
_entity.type
_entity.pdbx_description
1 polymer ?
#
loop_
_entity_poly.entity_id
_entity_poly.type
_entity_poly.pdbx_seq_one_letter_code
_entity_poly.pdbx_strand_id
1 'polypeptide(L)'
;MDVDEQKQYKVQLLLHVNSLLLARALRLSQQQDQLQHQPQYLKRIHANLQCISQLNQGLPNAKPMIMDPPPQQDSPQQDILAKLYLLMARVFEIW
;
A
#
# COMPACT_ATOMS: atom_id res chain seq x y z
N MET A 1 -10.78 17.01 -11.04
CA MET A 1 -9.50 16.33 -11.21
C MET A 1 -9.60 15.54 -12.49
N ASP A 2 -8.75 15.84 -13.45
CA ASP A 2 -8.71 15.15 -14.75
C ASP A 2 -8.38 13.65 -14.55
N VAL A 3 -8.73 12.79 -15.51
CA VAL A 3 -8.50 11.34 -15.43
C VAL A 3 -7.00 11.04 -15.24
N ASP A 4 -6.14 11.79 -15.91
CA ASP A 4 -4.68 11.65 -15.77
C ASP A 4 -4.18 12.10 -14.40
N GLU A 5 -4.75 13.19 -13.84
CA GLU A 5 -4.44 13.63 -12.48
C GLU A 5 -4.87 12.59 -11.43
N GLN A 6 -6.06 11.99 -11.59
CA GLN A 6 -6.56 10.93 -10.69
C GLN A 6 -5.66 9.70 -10.74
N LYS A 7 -5.24 9.28 -11.94
CA LYS A 7 -4.27 8.20 -12.13
C LYS A 7 -2.95 8.51 -11.44
N GLN A 8 -2.40 9.71 -11.65
CA GLN A 8 -1.14 10.12 -11.02
C GLN A 8 -1.26 10.10 -9.49
N TYR A 9 -2.36 10.61 -8.95
CA TYR A 9 -2.60 10.59 -7.50
C TYR A 9 -2.69 9.16 -6.95
N LYS A 10 -3.45 8.27 -7.59
CA LYS A 10 -3.53 6.85 -7.23
C LYS A 10 -2.15 6.20 -7.22
N VAL A 11 -1.33 6.45 -8.24
CA VAL A 11 0.06 5.93 -8.32
C VAL A 11 0.93 6.50 -7.20
N GLN A 12 0.89 7.80 -6.94
CA GLN A 12 1.65 8.44 -5.87
C GLN A 12 1.27 7.88 -4.49
N LEU A 13 -0.02 7.68 -4.24
CA LEU A 13 -0.50 7.11 -2.98
C LEU A 13 0.00 5.67 -2.79
N LEU A 14 -0.08 4.83 -3.83
CA LEU A 14 0.44 3.45 -3.79
C LEU A 14 1.96 3.40 -3.56
N LEU A 15 2.71 4.28 -4.21
CA LEU A 15 4.16 4.39 -4.01
C LEU A 15 4.51 4.84 -2.58
N HIS A 16 3.79 5.81 -2.04
CA HIS A 16 3.99 6.27 -0.67
C HIS A 16 3.71 5.15 0.36
N VAL A 17 2.61 4.42 0.17
CA VAL A 17 2.30 3.23 1.00
C VAL A 17 3.42 2.19 0.88
N ASN A 18 3.95 1.94 -0.32
CA ASN A 18 5.08 1.02 -0.52
C ASN A 18 6.35 1.46 0.22
N SER A 19 6.68 2.74 0.25
CA SER A 19 7.83 3.25 1.02
C SER A 19 7.71 2.93 2.51
N LEU A 20 6.52 3.07 3.09
CA LEU A 20 6.26 2.74 4.50
C LEU A 20 6.30 1.23 4.75
N LEU A 21 5.74 0.43 3.85
CA LEU A 21 5.78 -1.04 3.94
C LEU A 21 7.23 -1.56 3.87
N LEU A 22 8.05 -1.02 2.97
CA LEU A 22 9.47 -1.37 2.84
C LEU A 22 10.25 -1.03 4.10
N ALA A 23 10.07 0.18 4.63
CA ALA A 23 10.73 0.60 5.87
C ALA A 23 10.41 -0.36 7.03
N ARG A 24 9.19 -0.92 7.09
CA ARG A 24 8.84 -1.94 8.09
C ARG A 24 9.40 -3.32 7.80
N ALA A 25 9.30 -3.78 6.56
CA ALA A 25 9.85 -5.07 6.16
C ALA A 25 11.36 -5.15 6.49
N LEU A 26 12.08 -4.05 6.31
CA LEU A 26 13.50 -3.93 6.67
C LEU A 26 13.72 -3.96 8.19
N ARG A 27 12.95 -3.20 8.99
CA ARG A 27 13.06 -3.27 10.45
C ARG A 27 12.76 -4.66 11.01
N LEU A 28 11.73 -5.32 10.49
CA LEU A 28 11.38 -6.68 10.90
C LEU A 28 12.44 -7.70 10.49
N SER A 29 13.14 -7.47 9.36
CA SER A 29 14.27 -8.33 8.98
C SER A 29 15.44 -8.29 9.96
N GLN A 30 15.56 -7.19 10.73
CA GLN A 30 16.58 -7.05 11.78
C GLN A 30 16.15 -7.70 13.10
N GLN A 31 14.86 -8.02 13.28
CA GLN A 31 14.30 -8.63 14.48
C GLN A 31 13.93 -10.09 14.18
N GLN A 32 14.82 -11.03 14.53
CA GLN A 32 14.67 -12.46 14.19
C GLN A 32 13.32 -13.07 14.61
N ASP A 33 12.73 -12.65 15.74
CA ASP A 33 11.43 -13.13 16.22
C ASP A 33 10.23 -12.71 15.36
N GLN A 34 10.37 -11.67 14.52
CA GLN A 34 9.26 -11.12 13.75
C GLN A 34 9.33 -11.41 12.25
N LEU A 35 10.27 -12.27 11.82
CA LEU A 35 10.41 -12.69 10.42
C LEU A 35 9.14 -13.32 9.84
N GLN A 36 8.29 -13.93 10.68
CA GLN A 36 7.01 -14.51 10.25
C GLN A 36 6.05 -13.48 9.63
N HIS A 37 6.18 -12.20 9.99
CA HIS A 37 5.34 -11.11 9.47
C HIS A 37 5.90 -10.48 8.18
N GLN A 38 7.19 -10.66 7.89
CA GLN A 38 7.87 -10.06 6.73
C GLN A 38 7.19 -10.39 5.38
N PRO A 39 6.74 -11.64 5.11
CA PRO A 39 6.07 -11.97 3.86
C PRO A 39 4.78 -11.18 3.62
N GLN A 40 4.10 -10.73 4.68
CA GLN A 40 2.84 -9.99 4.56
C GLN A 40 3.05 -8.58 3.99
N TYR A 41 4.15 -7.92 4.37
CA TYR A 41 4.54 -6.62 3.85
C TYR A 41 4.95 -6.70 2.38
N LEU A 42 5.73 -7.73 2.02
CA LEU A 42 6.14 -7.96 0.64
C LEU A 42 4.95 -8.26 -0.29
N LYS A 43 3.98 -9.07 0.17
CA LYS A 43 2.74 -9.33 -0.58
C LYS A 43 1.95 -8.05 -0.86
N ARG A 44 1.88 -7.13 0.11
CA ARG A 44 1.23 -5.81 -0.05
C ARG A 44 1.97 -4.93 -1.04
N ILE A 45 3.30 -4.88 -0.95
CA ILE A 45 4.13 -4.14 -1.91
C ILE A 45 3.89 -4.65 -3.33
N HIS A 46 3.90 -5.98 -3.51
CA HIS A 46 3.64 -6.60 -4.80
C HIS A 46 2.23 -6.26 -5.33
N ALA A 47 1.20 -6.35 -4.49
CA ALA A 47 -0.17 -6.00 -4.88
C ALA A 47 -0.29 -4.54 -5.34
N ASN A 48 0.37 -3.61 -4.65
CA ASN A 48 0.39 -2.20 -5.03
C ASN A 48 1.13 -1.97 -6.36
N LEU A 49 2.28 -2.62 -6.57
CA LEU A 49 3.03 -2.52 -7.84
C LEU A 49 2.25 -3.10 -9.02
N GLN A 50 1.55 -4.22 -8.80
CA GLN A 50 0.66 -4.80 -9.80
C GLN A 50 -0.47 -3.83 -10.18
N CYS A 51 -1.08 -3.16 -9.19
CA CYS A 51 -2.09 -2.13 -9.44
C CYS A 51 -1.54 -0.93 -10.22
N ILE A 52 -0.34 -0.43 -9.88
CA ILE A 52 0.34 0.63 -10.65
C ILE A 52 0.54 0.22 -12.10
N SER A 53 0.98 -1.03 -12.35
CA SER A 53 1.16 -1.55 -13.70
C SER A 53 -0.16 -1.53 -14.49
N GLN A 54 -1.27 -1.98 -13.88
CA GLN A 54 -2.59 -1.96 -14.49
C GLN A 54 -3.09 -0.52 -14.79
N LEU A 55 -2.91 0.41 -13.85
CA LEU A 55 -3.24 1.83 -14.05
C LEU A 55 -2.44 2.43 -15.22
N ASN A 56 -1.16 2.06 -15.34
CA ASN A 56 -0.30 2.52 -16.43
C ASN A 56 -0.66 1.90 -17.79
N GLN A 57 -1.24 0.70 -17.81
CA GLN A 57 -1.78 0.04 -19.00
C GLN A 57 -3.17 0.58 -19.43
N GLY A 58 -3.72 1.57 -18.72
CA GLY A 58 -5.00 2.18 -19.06
C GLY A 58 -6.21 1.46 -18.47
N LEU A 59 -6.04 0.73 -17.36
CA LEU A 59 -7.14 0.18 -16.57
C LEU A 59 -7.47 1.12 -15.39
N PRO A 60 -8.33 2.16 -15.56
CA PRO A 60 -8.57 3.18 -14.54
C PRO A 60 -9.22 2.63 -13.26
N ASN A 61 -9.98 1.54 -13.39
CA ASN A 61 -10.69 0.87 -12.31
C ASN A 61 -9.86 -0.21 -11.58
N ALA A 62 -8.57 -0.33 -11.92
CA ALA A 62 -7.68 -1.25 -11.23
C ALA A 62 -7.59 -0.89 -9.74
N LYS A 63 -7.65 -1.91 -8.88
CA LYS A 63 -7.52 -1.75 -7.43
C LYS A 63 -6.45 -2.70 -6.89
N PRO A 64 -5.73 -2.33 -5.83
CA PRO A 64 -4.81 -3.24 -5.17
C PRO A 64 -5.56 -4.46 -4.67
N MET A 65 -4.98 -5.65 -4.86
CA MET A 65 -5.57 -6.90 -4.37
C MET A 65 -5.65 -6.95 -2.83
N ILE A 66 -4.86 -6.14 -2.14
CA ILE A 66 -4.84 -6.05 -0.69
C ILE A 66 -5.11 -4.60 -0.29
N MET A 67 -6.35 -4.33 0.14
CA MET A 67 -6.81 -3.00 0.58
C MET A 67 -6.97 -2.91 2.09
N ASP A 68 -6.79 -4.01 2.82
CA ASP A 68 -6.85 -4.03 4.27
C ASP A 68 -5.49 -3.68 4.89
N PRO A 69 -5.48 -2.90 5.99
CA PRO A 69 -4.26 -2.60 6.71
C PRO A 69 -3.59 -3.89 7.21
N PRO A 70 -2.25 -3.89 7.39
CA PRO A 70 -1.59 -5.00 8.07
C PRO A 70 -2.10 -5.12 9.51
N PRO A 71 -2.11 -6.33 10.10
CA PRO A 71 -2.59 -6.55 11.47
C PRO A 71 -1.88 -5.63 12.46
N GLN A 72 -2.64 -5.05 13.39
CA GLN A 72 -2.14 -4.07 14.35
C GLN A 72 -1.21 -4.74 15.36
N GLN A 73 0.03 -4.24 15.45
CA GLN A 73 0.83 -4.24 16.66
C GLN A 73 0.80 -2.79 17.18
N ASP A 74 0.64 -2.58 18.48
CA ASP A 74 0.45 -1.26 19.11
C ASP A 74 1.68 -0.36 18.93
N SER A 75 1.83 0.25 17.75
CA SER A 75 2.90 1.20 17.47
C SER A 75 2.37 2.44 16.74
N PRO A 76 2.81 3.67 17.11
CA PRO A 76 2.30 4.92 16.52
C PRO A 76 2.50 5.03 15.00
N GLN A 77 3.53 4.37 14.47
CA GLN A 77 3.75 4.32 13.04
C GLN A 77 2.71 3.43 12.35
N GLN A 78 2.23 2.36 13.01
CA GLN A 78 1.14 1.51 12.53
C GLN A 78 -0.12 2.29 12.25
N ASP A 79 -0.45 3.24 13.12
CA ASP A 79 -1.62 4.12 12.99
C ASP A 79 -1.58 4.95 11.72
N ILE A 80 -0.41 5.46 11.33
CA ILE A 80 -0.24 6.21 10.08
C ILE A 80 -0.53 5.31 8.88
N LEU A 81 0.01 4.10 8.87
CA LEU A 81 -0.22 3.16 7.78
C LEU A 81 -1.69 2.75 7.72
N ALA A 82 -2.34 2.46 8.85
CA ALA A 82 -3.76 2.13 8.88
C ALA A 82 -4.63 3.27 8.30
N LYS A 83 -4.35 4.52 8.69
CA LYS A 83 -5.03 5.70 8.13
C LYS A 83 -4.80 5.85 6.62
N LEU A 84 -3.59 5.54 6.13
CA LEU A 84 -3.29 5.56 4.70
C LEU A 84 -4.01 4.46 3.93
N TYR A 85 -4.19 3.28 4.51
CA TYR A 85 -5.01 2.22 3.89
C TYR A 85 -6.49 2.61 3.83
N LEU A 86 -7.03 3.27 4.86
CA LEU A 86 -8.38 3.83 4.81
C LEU A 86 -8.52 4.89 3.72
N LEU A 87 -7.55 5.80 3.60
CA LEU A 87 -7.52 6.81 2.54
C LEU A 87 -7.45 6.14 1.16
N MET A 88 -6.55 5.17 0.98
CA MET A 88 -6.40 4.40 -0.25
C MET A 88 -7.71 3.71 -0.63
N ALA A 89 -8.36 3.03 0.31
CA ALA A 89 -9.66 2.40 0.06
C ALA A 89 -10.69 3.40 -0.47
N ARG A 90 -10.81 4.57 0.16
CA ARG A 90 -11.74 5.62 -0.29
C ARG A 90 -11.38 6.21 -1.65
N VAL A 91 -10.11 6.47 -1.89
CA VAL A 91 -9.63 7.01 -3.18
C VAL A 91 -9.95 6.04 -4.32
N PHE A 92 -9.73 4.74 -4.13
CA PHE A 92 -10.02 3.70 -5.14
C PHE A 92 -11.51 3.30 -5.20
N GLU A 93 -12.34 3.74 -4.26
CA GLU A 93 -13.80 3.60 -4.31
C GLU A 93 -14.46 4.76 -5.07
N ILE A 94 -14.00 5.99 -4.85
CA ILE A 94 -14.62 7.21 -5.37
C ILE A 94 -14.11 7.56 -6.77
N TRP A 95 -12.81 7.37 -7.01
CA TRP A 95 -12.15 7.68 -8.28
C TRP A 95 -11.74 6.42 -9.03
#